data_AF-A0A5C4WR00-F1
#
_entry.id   AF-A0A5C4WR00-F1
#
_cell.length_a   1.000
_cell.length_b   1.000
_cell.length_c   1.000
_cell.angle_alpha   90.00
_cell.angle_beta   90.00
_cell.angle_gamma   90.00
#
_symmetry.space_group_name_H-M   'P 1'
#
loop_
_entity.id
_entity.type
_entity.pdbx_description
1 polymer ?
#
loop_
_entity_poly.entity_id
_entity_poly.type
_entity_poly.pdbx_seq_one_letter_code
_entity_poly.pdbx_strand_id
1 'polypeptide(L)'
;MAGRTDDKRLVLGEEERATLREWAGQSSGGLALRSRIVLACADGLARKEIGDRLGVSPATVAKWRARFVERGLDGLADAPRPGRPRSAEREEAERVIAAAAGGAAVPSTRTMARQLGLSQSTVARIWQEQQVAPPTARLLPRELLSDRVYALLRGWIVSGELLAGQRLVEAEIARRVGTSQAPAREAIKRLAHEGLVISYPNRGSYVAEISDEQAREVRDIRVLLEEYAARGAAVRIQPETLRELSADVLAMRRAARDGDIGAFRDADLAFHRRVCATCGNSFLLRLWRTIESNLWSLHVVGNPLYDGDWSAMAGHHDDLVAALASGDPDEAARLFAAHARGEASRTRPARRAGAPPQADGARS
;
A
#
# COMPACT_ATOMS: atom_id res chain seq x y z
N MET A 1 -50.17 -7.25 31.13
CA MET A 1 -50.12 -5.78 31.14
C MET A 1 -49.23 -5.37 32.29
N ALA A 2 -48.04 -4.82 32.02
CA ALA A 2 -47.09 -4.38 33.04
C ALA A 2 -46.71 -2.92 32.76
N GLY A 3 -46.64 -2.15 33.83
CA GLY A 3 -46.81 -0.71 33.88
C GLY A 3 -45.84 0.09 33.02
N ARG A 4 -46.43 1.04 32.29
CA ARG A 4 -45.77 2.15 31.60
C ARG A 4 -45.19 3.07 32.67
N THR A 5 -43.90 2.91 33.00
CA THR A 5 -43.20 3.75 33.99
C THR A 5 -43.04 5.17 33.43
N ASP A 6 -43.99 5.99 33.85
CA ASP A 6 -43.92 7.42 34.18
C ASP A 6 -42.92 8.27 33.38
N ASP A 7 -43.47 8.99 32.39
CA ASP A 7 -42.79 9.99 31.58
C ASP A 7 -42.70 11.31 32.38
N LYS A 8 -42.00 11.30 33.52
CA LYS A 8 -41.73 12.52 34.27
C LYS A 8 -40.96 13.49 33.37
N ARG A 9 -41.53 14.66 33.12
CA ARG A 9 -40.91 15.74 32.34
C ARG A 9 -39.55 16.06 32.93
N LEU A 10 -38.49 16.03 32.11
CA LEU A 10 -37.15 16.38 32.56
C LEU A 10 -37.11 17.89 32.80
N VAL A 11 -36.85 18.32 34.04
CA VAL A 11 -36.68 19.74 34.37
C VAL A 11 -35.18 20.00 34.52
N LEU A 12 -34.66 21.01 33.81
CA LEU A 12 -33.26 21.42 33.85
C LEU A 12 -33.13 22.71 34.65
N GLY A 13 -32.11 22.80 35.50
CA GLY A 13 -31.69 24.06 36.11
C GLY A 13 -31.18 25.07 35.06
N GLU A 14 -31.09 26.34 35.44
CA GLU A 14 -30.66 27.41 34.54
C GLU A 14 -29.20 27.23 34.07
N GLU A 15 -28.31 26.86 34.99
CA GLU A 15 -26.90 26.57 34.71
C GLU A 15 -26.72 25.31 33.85
N GLU A 16 -27.48 24.24 34.12
CA GLU A 16 -27.46 23.02 33.32
C GLU A 16 -27.93 23.28 31.88
N ARG A 17 -29.00 24.06 31.74
CA ARG A 17 -29.54 24.43 30.43
C ARG A 17 -28.57 25.31 29.64
N ALA A 18 -27.86 26.23 30.30
CA ALA A 18 -26.82 27.05 29.67
C ALA A 18 -25.66 26.18 29.16
N THR A 19 -25.14 25.30 30.02
CA THR A 19 -24.03 24.38 29.69
C THR A 19 -24.38 23.42 28.55
N LEU A 20 -25.59 22.84 28.56
CA LEU A 20 -26.05 21.95 27.50
C LEU A 20 -26.20 22.65 26.15
N ARG A 21 -26.62 23.93 26.14
CA ARG A 21 -26.72 24.74 24.91
C ARG A 21 -25.35 25.03 24.32
N GLU A 22 -24.37 25.35 25.16
CA GLU A 22 -22.99 25.54 24.73
C GLU A 22 -22.43 24.27 24.08
N TRP A 23 -22.58 23.12 24.74
CA TRP A 23 -22.12 21.84 24.20
C TRP A 23 -22.87 21.40 22.94
N ALA A 24 -24.17 21.73 22.84
CA ALA A 24 -24.98 21.45 21.66
C ALA A 24 -24.60 22.31 20.44
N GLY A 25 -24.02 23.50 20.66
CA GLY A 25 -23.58 24.42 19.60
C GLY A 25 -22.27 24.01 18.91
N GLN A 26 -21.54 23.03 19.45
CA GLN A 26 -20.31 22.53 18.84
C GLN A 26 -20.61 21.66 17.60
N SER A 27 -19.86 21.89 16.51
CA SER A 27 -20.20 21.41 15.16
C SER A 27 -20.15 19.89 14.97
N SER A 28 -19.41 19.15 15.80
CA SER A 28 -19.37 17.68 15.76
C SER A 28 -18.81 17.07 17.05
N GLY A 29 -19.41 15.97 17.51
CA GLY A 29 -18.95 15.22 18.68
C GLY A 29 -20.03 14.40 19.38
N GLY A 30 -19.63 13.34 20.07
CA GLY A 30 -20.54 12.50 20.87
C GLY A 30 -21.23 13.30 21.98
N LEU A 31 -20.54 14.26 22.59
CA LEU A 31 -21.07 15.15 23.62
C LEU A 31 -22.15 16.09 23.07
N ALA A 32 -21.91 16.74 21.92
CA ALA A 32 -22.87 17.64 21.28
C ALA A 32 -24.20 16.94 20.92
N LEU A 33 -24.14 15.69 20.47
CA LEU A 33 -25.33 14.87 20.20
C LEU A 33 -26.10 14.55 21.49
N ARG A 34 -25.38 14.15 22.55
CA ARG A 34 -25.98 13.83 23.85
C ARG A 34 -26.65 15.04 24.49
N SER A 35 -26.04 16.21 24.40
CA SER A 35 -26.61 17.46 24.92
C SER A 35 -27.89 17.86 24.19
N ARG A 36 -27.95 17.72 22.85
CA ARG A 36 -29.17 17.93 22.06
C ARG A 36 -30.31 17.00 22.47
N ILE A 37 -29.99 15.73 22.75
CA ILE A 37 -30.98 14.75 23.24
C ILE A 37 -31.59 15.19 24.58
N VAL A 38 -30.76 15.65 25.52
CA VAL A 38 -31.22 16.07 26.87
C VAL A 38 -32.05 17.34 26.81
N LEU A 39 -31.62 18.35 26.03
CA LEU A 39 -32.41 19.57 25.81
C LEU A 39 -33.79 19.25 25.21
N ALA A 40 -33.84 18.41 24.18
CA ALA A 40 -35.09 18.00 23.55
C ALA A 40 -36.02 17.23 24.50
N CYS A 41 -35.46 16.41 25.41
CA CYS A 41 -36.23 15.75 26.47
C CYS A 41 -36.79 16.75 27.49
N ALA A 42 -36.04 17.81 27.81
CA ALA A 42 -36.49 18.85 28.74
C ALA A 42 -37.56 19.78 28.14
N ASP A 43 -37.51 19.97 26.82
CA ASP A 43 -38.51 20.72 26.07
C ASP A 43 -39.83 19.92 25.92
N GLY A 44 -39.85 18.65 26.35
CA GLY A 44 -41.06 17.81 26.42
C GLY A 44 -41.37 17.02 25.15
N LEU A 45 -40.40 16.91 24.23
CA LEU A 45 -40.59 16.13 23.00
C LEU A 45 -40.63 14.63 23.29
N ALA A 46 -41.47 13.91 22.54
CA ALA A 46 -41.59 12.46 22.69
C ALA A 46 -40.32 11.75 22.18
N ARG A 47 -39.93 10.63 22.81
CA ARG A 47 -38.68 9.90 22.47
C ARG A 47 -38.54 9.53 20.99
N LYS A 48 -39.66 9.16 20.34
CA LYS A 48 -39.70 8.84 18.91
C LYS A 48 -39.36 10.08 18.07
N GLU A 49 -39.99 11.20 18.38
CA GLU A 49 -39.78 12.47 17.70
C GLU A 49 -38.34 12.99 17.85
N ILE A 50 -37.75 12.86 19.04
CA ILE A 50 -36.33 13.21 19.26
C ILE A 50 -35.41 12.34 18.41
N GLY A 51 -35.71 11.03 18.34
CA GLY A 51 -34.96 10.08 17.53
C GLY A 51 -34.98 10.44 16.04
N ASP A 52 -36.17 10.74 15.51
CA ASP A 52 -36.36 11.13 14.12
C ASP A 52 -35.63 12.44 13.78
N ARG A 53 -35.68 13.45 14.66
CA ARG A 53 -35.03 14.76 14.45
C ARG A 53 -33.51 14.70 14.50
N LEU A 54 -32.94 13.82 15.33
CA LEU A 54 -31.49 13.75 15.57
C LEU A 54 -30.80 12.56 14.87
N GLY A 55 -31.55 11.75 14.13
CA GLY A 55 -31.03 10.57 13.42
C GLY A 55 -30.54 9.45 14.35
N VAL A 56 -31.17 9.26 15.51
CA VAL A 56 -30.79 8.26 16.51
C VAL A 56 -31.96 7.37 16.92
N SER A 57 -31.69 6.17 17.41
CA SER A 57 -32.77 5.27 17.85
C SER A 57 -33.46 5.77 19.13
N PRO A 58 -34.76 5.48 19.34
CA PRO A 58 -35.47 5.79 20.59
C PRO A 58 -34.81 5.19 21.83
N ALA A 59 -34.12 4.05 21.68
CA ALA A 59 -33.33 3.42 22.75
C ALA A 59 -32.10 4.26 23.14
N THR A 60 -31.48 4.94 22.16
CA THR A 60 -30.36 5.86 22.40
C THR A 60 -30.83 7.11 23.15
N VAL A 61 -32.00 7.65 22.79
CA VAL A 61 -32.65 8.76 23.51
C VAL A 61 -32.93 8.36 24.96
N ALA A 62 -33.53 7.18 25.18
CA ALA A 62 -33.83 6.67 26.51
C ALA A 62 -32.56 6.49 27.37
N LYS A 63 -31.48 5.94 26.78
CA LYS A 63 -30.19 5.75 27.45
C LYS A 63 -29.60 7.07 27.95
N TRP A 64 -29.53 8.09 27.10
CA TRP A 64 -28.90 9.36 27.48
C TRP A 64 -29.76 10.19 28.44
N ARG A 65 -31.10 10.16 28.29
CA ARG A 65 -32.01 10.73 29.29
C ARG A 65 -31.82 10.06 30.66
N ALA A 66 -31.75 8.73 30.72
CA ALA A 66 -31.55 8.02 31.97
C ALA A 66 -30.20 8.34 32.63
N ARG A 67 -29.11 8.36 31.84
CA ARG A 67 -27.78 8.71 32.36
C ARG A 67 -27.69 10.16 32.87
N PHE A 68 -28.38 11.09 32.21
CA PHE A 68 -28.46 12.48 32.66
C PHE A 68 -29.25 12.59 33.97
N VAL A 69 -30.40 11.91 34.09
CA VAL A 69 -31.18 11.92 35.33
C VAL A 69 -30.38 11.32 36.51
N GLU A 70 -29.55 10.32 36.25
CA GLU A 70 -28.73 9.65 37.28
C GLU A 70 -27.49 10.47 37.68
N ARG A 71 -26.86 11.20 36.75
CA ARG A 71 -25.50 11.75 36.95
C ARG A 71 -25.33 13.20 36.49
N GLY A 72 -26.41 13.90 36.15
CA GLY A 72 -26.39 15.25 35.62
C GLY A 72 -25.50 15.37 34.37
N LEU A 73 -24.80 16.50 34.25
CA LEU A 73 -23.90 16.80 33.14
C LEU A 73 -22.77 15.75 32.99
N ASP A 74 -22.24 15.22 34.09
CA ASP A 74 -21.19 14.18 34.09
C ASP A 74 -21.68 12.86 33.47
N GLY A 75 -22.99 12.63 33.46
CA GLY A 75 -23.61 11.48 32.80
C GLY A 75 -23.46 11.46 31.28
N LEU A 76 -23.16 12.61 30.67
CA LEU A 76 -23.00 12.77 29.23
C LEU A 76 -21.55 12.62 28.77
N ALA A 77 -20.59 12.65 29.69
CA ALA A 77 -19.19 12.36 29.42
C ALA A 77 -18.98 10.88 29.03
N ASP A 78 -17.92 10.63 28.27
CA ASP A 78 -17.49 9.25 28.01
C ASP A 78 -17.02 8.60 29.30
N ALA A 79 -17.65 7.48 29.68
CA ALA A 79 -17.20 6.72 30.84
C ALA A 79 -15.84 6.07 30.52
N PRO A 80 -14.87 6.09 31.44
CA PRO A 80 -13.68 5.24 31.30
C PRO A 80 -14.14 3.78 31.21
N ARG A 81 -13.70 3.07 30.17
CA ARG A 81 -14.08 1.66 29.91
C ARG A 81 -13.70 0.79 31.12
N PRO A 82 -14.63 0.12 31.81
CA PRO A 82 -14.29 -0.77 32.90
C PRO A 82 -13.86 -2.13 32.33
N GLY A 83 -12.58 -2.46 32.44
CA GLY A 83 -12.08 -3.82 32.30
C GLY A 83 -12.09 -4.53 33.65
N ARG A 84 -12.50 -5.81 33.69
CA ARG A 84 -12.49 -6.68 34.88
C ARG A 84 -11.11 -6.65 35.58
N PRO A 85 -11.02 -6.55 36.91
CA PRO A 85 -9.73 -6.50 37.62
C PRO A 85 -8.88 -7.75 37.34
N ARG A 86 -7.55 -7.57 37.35
CA ARG A 86 -6.55 -8.62 37.07
C ARG A 86 -6.54 -9.63 38.23
N SER A 87 -6.71 -10.92 37.93
CA SER A 87 -6.61 -12.00 38.93
C SER A 87 -5.15 -12.43 39.13
N ALA A 88 -4.81 -12.92 40.32
CA ALA A 88 -3.47 -13.46 40.62
C ALA A 88 -3.07 -14.59 39.67
N GLU A 89 -4.04 -15.41 39.24
CA GLU A 89 -3.88 -16.46 38.23
C GLU A 89 -3.44 -15.91 36.86
N ARG A 90 -3.86 -14.69 36.52
CA ARG A 90 -3.44 -14.02 35.28
C ARG A 90 -2.04 -13.45 35.38
N GLU A 91 -1.65 -12.91 36.53
CA GLU A 91 -0.28 -12.41 36.75
C GLU A 91 0.73 -13.55 36.72
N GLU A 92 0.39 -14.71 37.29
CA GLU A 92 1.23 -15.90 37.20
C GLU A 92 1.35 -16.43 35.78
N ALA A 93 0.24 -16.49 35.05
CA ALA A 93 0.27 -16.80 33.63
C ALA A 93 1.15 -15.81 32.85
N GLU A 94 0.97 -14.50 33.04
CA GLU A 94 1.77 -13.45 32.39
C GLU A 94 3.28 -13.61 32.66
N ARG A 95 3.69 -14.02 33.87
CA ARG A 95 5.10 -14.29 34.22
C ARG A 95 5.67 -15.51 33.52
N VAL A 96 4.96 -16.64 33.55
CA VAL A 96 5.41 -17.89 32.89
C VAL A 96 5.51 -17.71 31.38
N ILE A 97 4.56 -16.96 30.82
CA ILE A 97 4.50 -16.60 29.41
C ILE A 97 5.67 -15.72 28.99
N ALA A 98 5.97 -14.67 29.77
CA ALA A 98 7.11 -13.78 29.53
C ALA A 98 8.45 -14.52 29.61
N ALA A 99 8.62 -15.42 30.59
CA ALA A 99 9.83 -16.23 30.73
C ALA A 99 10.02 -17.18 29.53
N ALA A 100 8.94 -17.77 29.01
CA ALA A 100 8.99 -18.68 27.87
C ALA A 100 9.30 -17.97 26.53
N ALA A 101 9.03 -16.66 26.43
CA ALA A 101 9.36 -15.86 25.25
C ALA A 101 10.87 -15.59 25.11
N GLY A 102 11.64 -15.68 26.20
CA GLY A 102 13.10 -15.48 26.21
C GLY A 102 13.94 -16.74 25.99
N GLY A 103 13.31 -17.92 25.83
CA GLY A 103 14.01 -19.19 25.61
C GLY A 103 14.39 -19.44 24.14
N ALA A 104 15.34 -20.35 23.91
CA ALA A 104 15.84 -20.70 22.57
C ALA A 104 14.75 -21.29 21.62
N ALA A 105 13.63 -21.77 22.17
CA ALA A 105 12.47 -22.21 21.41
C ALA A 105 11.18 -21.77 22.13
N VAL A 106 10.49 -20.77 21.58
CA VAL A 106 9.25 -20.23 22.15
C VAL A 106 8.10 -21.25 21.99
N PRO A 107 7.47 -21.71 23.08
CA PRO A 107 6.36 -22.66 23.02
C PRO A 107 5.14 -22.08 22.30
N SER A 108 4.42 -22.91 21.54
CA SER A 108 3.18 -22.48 20.88
C SER A 108 2.09 -22.14 21.90
N THR A 109 1.17 -21.22 21.54
CA THR A 109 0.06 -20.80 22.40
C THR A 109 -0.77 -21.98 22.93
N ARG A 110 -0.93 -23.03 22.11
CA ARG A 110 -1.65 -24.26 22.50
C ARG A 110 -0.87 -25.07 23.54
N THR A 111 0.46 -25.12 23.42
CA THR A 111 1.34 -25.81 24.37
C THR A 111 1.31 -25.13 25.73
N MET A 112 1.40 -23.80 25.73
CA MET A 112 1.40 -23.00 26.95
C MET A 112 0.03 -23.01 27.65
N ALA A 113 -1.06 -22.99 26.89
CA ALA A 113 -2.42 -23.15 27.43
C ALA A 113 -2.61 -24.46 28.19
N ARG A 114 -2.07 -25.56 27.66
CA ARG A 114 -2.11 -26.87 28.31
C ARG A 114 -1.27 -26.91 29.59
N GLN A 115 -0.11 -26.24 29.60
CA GLN A 115 0.77 -26.19 30.77
C GLN A 115 0.20 -25.36 31.92
N LEU A 116 -0.48 -24.24 31.59
CA LEU A 116 -1.03 -23.32 32.57
C LEU A 116 -2.47 -23.66 33.01
N GLY A 117 -3.09 -24.68 32.42
CA GLY A 117 -4.50 -25.00 32.66
C GLY A 117 -5.46 -23.89 32.18
N LEU A 118 -5.02 -23.06 31.23
CA LEU A 118 -5.78 -21.91 30.72
C LEU A 118 -6.35 -22.18 29.33
N SER A 119 -7.35 -21.38 28.94
CA SER A 119 -7.86 -21.42 27.57
C SER A 119 -6.81 -20.90 26.57
N GLN A 120 -6.77 -21.47 25.37
CA GLN A 120 -5.83 -21.05 24.32
C GLN A 120 -6.01 -19.58 23.92
N SER A 121 -7.24 -19.05 23.96
CA SER A 121 -7.54 -17.65 23.70
C SER A 121 -7.04 -16.70 24.80
N THR A 122 -7.05 -17.13 26.07
CA THR A 122 -6.44 -16.38 27.18
C THR A 122 -4.93 -16.24 26.97
N VAL A 123 -4.25 -17.34 26.63
CA VAL A 123 -2.81 -17.35 26.37
C VAL A 123 -2.47 -16.55 25.11
N ALA A 124 -3.27 -16.66 24.03
CA ALA A 124 -3.08 -15.88 22.80
C ALA A 124 -3.14 -14.37 23.07
N ARG A 125 -4.11 -13.97 23.88
CA ARG A 125 -4.33 -12.58 24.25
C ARG A 125 -3.20 -12.04 25.13
N ILE A 126 -2.70 -12.81 26.09
CA ILE A 126 -1.53 -12.41 26.90
C ILE A 126 -0.29 -12.25 26.00
N TRP A 127 -0.05 -13.18 25.05
CA TRP A 127 1.03 -13.03 24.06
C TRP A 127 0.88 -11.74 23.26
N GLN A 128 -0.32 -11.42 22.78
CA GLN A 128 -0.57 -10.20 21.99
C GLN A 128 -0.44 -8.92 22.82
N GLU A 129 -0.95 -8.92 24.05
CA GLU A 129 -0.86 -7.78 24.98
C GLU A 129 0.59 -7.50 25.41
N GLN A 130 1.43 -8.53 25.51
CA GLN A 130 2.87 -8.39 25.78
C GLN A 130 3.72 -8.10 24.50
N GLN A 131 3.13 -8.19 23.31
CA GLN A 131 3.80 -8.00 22.00
C GLN A 131 3.37 -6.72 21.24
N VAL A 132 2.86 -5.68 21.92
CA VAL A 132 2.64 -4.37 21.26
C VAL A 132 3.99 -3.83 20.72
N ALA A 133 4.14 -3.67 19.39
CA ALA A 133 5.43 -3.59 18.65
C ALA A 133 5.64 -2.25 17.87
N PRO A 134 6.81 -1.94 17.21
CA PRO A 134 8.12 -2.62 17.18
C PRO A 134 9.38 -1.70 17.38
N PRO A 135 10.58 -2.27 17.56
CA PRO A 135 11.62 -2.05 16.53
C PRO A 135 11.86 -3.32 15.72
N THR A 136 12.04 -3.11 14.42
CA THR A 136 12.34 -4.08 13.38
C THR A 136 13.45 -5.06 13.78
N ALA A 137 13.05 -6.25 14.25
CA ALA A 137 13.98 -7.34 14.44
C ALA A 137 14.43 -7.84 13.07
N ARG A 138 15.71 -7.59 12.76
CA ARG A 138 16.46 -8.27 11.71
C ARG A 138 16.29 -9.78 11.85
N LEU A 139 15.39 -10.35 11.07
CA LEU A 139 15.51 -11.73 10.64
C LEU A 139 16.19 -11.68 9.28
N LEU A 140 17.43 -12.17 9.20
CA LEU A 140 18.02 -12.48 7.91
C LEU A 140 17.14 -13.53 7.22
N PRO A 141 16.88 -13.43 5.91
CA PRO A 141 15.79 -14.18 5.29
C PRO A 141 16.14 -15.67 5.22
N ARG A 142 15.33 -16.52 5.86
CA ARG A 142 15.00 -17.80 5.24
C ARG A 142 14.08 -17.44 4.08
N GLU A 143 14.51 -17.61 2.83
CA GLU A 143 13.65 -17.42 1.66
C GLU A 143 12.25 -17.97 1.96
N LEU A 144 11.23 -17.12 1.89
CA LEU A 144 9.86 -17.58 2.13
C LEU A 144 9.56 -18.59 1.02
N LEU A 145 8.85 -19.67 1.37
CA LEU A 145 8.50 -20.71 0.41
C LEU A 145 7.70 -20.14 -0.79
N SER A 146 6.96 -19.04 -0.57
CA SER A 146 6.31 -18.25 -1.61
C SER A 146 7.28 -17.57 -2.57
N ASP A 147 8.42 -17.06 -2.10
CA ASP A 147 9.44 -16.40 -2.93
C ASP A 147 10.10 -17.43 -3.85
N ARG A 148 10.36 -18.63 -3.33
CA ARG A 148 10.92 -19.72 -4.13
C ARG A 148 9.93 -20.22 -5.19
N VAL A 149 8.65 -20.38 -4.82
CA VAL A 149 7.59 -20.76 -5.79
C VAL A 149 7.41 -19.69 -6.85
N TYR A 150 7.46 -18.42 -6.46
CA TYR A 150 7.47 -17.29 -7.38
C TYR A 150 8.64 -17.34 -8.36
N ALA A 151 9.88 -17.50 -7.86
CA ALA A 151 11.08 -17.55 -8.69
C ALA A 151 11.03 -18.72 -9.70
N LEU A 152 10.55 -19.89 -9.28
CA LEU A 152 10.35 -21.05 -10.16
C LEU A 152 9.31 -20.79 -11.24
N LEU A 153 8.11 -20.34 -10.86
CA LEU A 153 7.04 -20.04 -11.82
C LEU A 153 7.47 -18.96 -12.83
N ARG A 154 8.12 -17.90 -12.35
CA ARG A 154 8.70 -16.86 -13.20
C ARG A 154 9.72 -17.47 -14.16
N GLY A 155 10.63 -18.31 -13.67
CA GLY A 155 11.60 -19.03 -14.49
C GLY A 155 10.95 -19.88 -15.58
N TRP A 156 9.86 -20.58 -15.27
CA TRP A 156 9.12 -21.38 -16.24
C TRP A 156 8.41 -20.54 -17.30
N ILE A 157 7.83 -19.40 -16.92
CA ILE A 157 7.24 -18.46 -17.89
C ILE A 157 8.33 -17.89 -18.80
N VAL A 158 9.46 -17.48 -18.21
CA VAL A 158 10.58 -16.86 -18.93
C VAL A 158 11.26 -17.83 -19.90
N SER A 159 11.42 -19.09 -19.50
CA SER A 159 11.99 -20.15 -20.35
C SER A 159 11.02 -20.72 -21.38
N GLY A 160 9.73 -20.36 -21.32
CA GLY A 160 8.68 -20.93 -22.17
C GLY A 160 8.22 -22.33 -21.73
N GLU A 161 8.65 -22.82 -20.57
CA GLU A 161 8.12 -24.05 -19.96
C GLU A 161 6.64 -23.90 -19.56
N LEU A 162 6.22 -22.69 -19.18
CA LEU A 162 4.83 -22.29 -19.13
C LEU A 162 4.54 -21.37 -20.33
N LEU A 163 3.68 -21.83 -21.24
CA LEU A 163 3.38 -21.13 -22.50
C LEU A 163 2.45 -19.94 -22.27
N ALA A 164 2.56 -18.92 -23.13
CA ALA A 164 1.58 -17.84 -23.21
C ALA A 164 0.16 -18.42 -23.37
N GLY A 165 -0.81 -17.89 -22.63
CA GLY A 165 -2.19 -18.39 -22.62
C GLY A 165 -2.41 -19.64 -21.77
N GLN A 166 -1.34 -20.28 -21.26
CA GLN A 166 -1.45 -21.49 -20.47
C GLN A 166 -2.15 -21.21 -19.12
N ARG A 167 -3.14 -22.03 -18.79
CA ARG A 167 -3.83 -21.95 -17.50
C ARG A 167 -2.91 -22.39 -16.35
N LEU A 168 -2.88 -21.59 -15.29
CA LEU A 168 -2.19 -21.87 -14.04
C LEU A 168 -3.17 -22.41 -12.99
N VAL A 169 -2.91 -23.63 -12.53
CA VAL A 169 -3.74 -24.30 -11.51
C VAL A 169 -2.95 -24.39 -10.21
N GLU A 170 -3.43 -23.71 -9.16
CA GLU A 170 -2.76 -23.65 -7.84
C GLU A 170 -2.38 -25.03 -7.30
N ALA A 171 -3.30 -26.00 -7.39
CA ALA A 171 -3.09 -27.36 -6.91
C ALA A 171 -2.01 -28.13 -7.70
N GLU A 172 -1.89 -27.88 -9.00
CA GLU A 172 -0.89 -28.52 -9.85
C GLU A 172 0.50 -27.96 -9.58
N ILE A 173 0.60 -26.63 -9.51
CA ILE A 173 1.82 -25.92 -9.18
C ILE A 173 2.31 -26.33 -7.79
N ALA A 174 1.42 -26.37 -6.81
CA ALA A 174 1.74 -26.80 -5.45
C ALA A 174 2.29 -28.23 -5.41
N ARG A 175 1.68 -29.17 -6.13
CA ARG A 175 2.21 -30.54 -6.28
C ARG A 175 3.57 -30.56 -6.95
N ARG A 176 3.74 -29.82 -8.05
CA ARG A 176 4.98 -29.81 -8.84
C ARG A 176 6.17 -29.27 -8.03
N VAL A 177 5.93 -28.26 -7.20
CA VAL A 177 6.96 -27.63 -6.36
C VAL A 177 7.10 -28.32 -4.99
N GLY A 178 6.18 -29.22 -4.63
CA GLY A 178 6.20 -29.94 -3.34
C GLY A 178 5.79 -29.06 -2.15
N THR A 179 4.79 -28.19 -2.34
CA THR A 179 4.28 -27.25 -1.32
C THR A 179 2.75 -27.36 -1.16
N SER A 180 2.18 -26.63 -0.19
CA SER A 180 0.74 -26.41 -0.08
C SER A 180 0.23 -25.39 -1.13
N GLN A 181 -1.10 -25.30 -1.31
CA GLN A 181 -1.69 -24.39 -2.30
C GLN A 181 -1.51 -22.91 -1.95
N ALA A 182 -1.38 -22.54 -0.67
CA ALA A 182 -1.30 -21.14 -0.26
C ALA A 182 -0.07 -20.41 -0.84
N PRO A 183 1.17 -20.94 -0.75
CA PRO A 183 2.32 -20.36 -1.43
C PRO A 183 2.18 -20.24 -2.95
N ALA A 184 1.57 -21.23 -3.61
CA ALA A 184 1.31 -21.18 -5.05
C ALA A 184 0.31 -20.06 -5.41
N ARG A 185 -0.75 -19.90 -4.63
CA ARG A 185 -1.72 -18.81 -4.79
C ARG A 185 -1.07 -17.45 -4.65
N GLU A 186 -0.24 -17.26 -3.62
CA GLU A 186 0.44 -15.98 -3.40
C GLU A 186 1.47 -15.68 -4.49
N ALA A 187 2.19 -16.70 -4.99
CA ALA A 187 3.09 -16.55 -6.13
C ALA A 187 2.33 -16.17 -7.41
N ILE A 188 1.18 -16.82 -7.70
CA ILE A 188 0.32 -16.49 -8.84
C ILE A 188 -0.24 -15.07 -8.72
N LYS A 189 -0.68 -14.65 -7.52
CA LYS A 189 -1.12 -13.28 -7.28
C LYS A 189 -0.02 -12.26 -7.53
N ARG A 190 1.22 -12.55 -7.13
CA ARG A 190 2.37 -11.68 -7.41
C ARG A 190 2.68 -11.61 -8.90
N LEU A 191 2.70 -12.74 -9.59
CA LEU A 191 2.87 -12.78 -11.05
C LEU A 191 1.72 -12.06 -11.79
N ALA A 192 0.51 -12.11 -11.24
CA ALA A 192 -0.62 -11.36 -11.76
C ALA A 192 -0.51 -9.87 -11.47
N HIS A 193 -0.01 -9.53 -10.28
CA HIS A 193 0.37 -8.17 -9.97
C HIS A 193 1.40 -7.68 -10.97
N GLU A 194 2.38 -8.51 -11.40
CA GLU A 194 3.46 -8.30 -12.41
C GLU A 194 3.05 -8.35 -13.88
N GLY A 195 1.80 -8.70 -14.18
CA GLY A 195 1.31 -8.77 -15.56
C GLY A 195 1.76 -10.00 -16.34
N LEU A 196 2.62 -10.85 -15.75
CA LEU A 196 3.01 -12.15 -16.29
C LEU A 196 1.85 -13.16 -16.31
N VAL A 197 0.82 -12.89 -15.51
CA VAL A 197 -0.38 -13.71 -15.37
C VAL A 197 -1.62 -12.82 -15.40
N ILE A 198 -2.68 -13.26 -16.06
CA ILE A 198 -4.00 -12.63 -16.04
C ILE A 198 -4.94 -13.50 -15.21
N SER A 199 -5.58 -12.91 -14.20
CA SER A 199 -6.54 -13.62 -13.34
C SER A 199 -7.97 -13.20 -13.66
N TYR A 200 -8.79 -14.16 -14.10
CA TYR A 200 -10.21 -13.96 -14.35
C TYR A 200 -11.04 -14.47 -13.17
N PRO A 201 -11.95 -13.65 -12.60
CA PRO A 201 -12.88 -14.10 -11.58
C PRO A 201 -13.62 -15.36 -12.02
N ASN A 202 -13.63 -16.40 -11.17
CA ASN A 202 -14.28 -17.70 -11.40
C ASN A 202 -13.80 -18.52 -12.62
N ARG A 203 -12.81 -18.04 -13.38
CA ARG A 203 -12.22 -18.75 -14.53
C ARG A 203 -10.78 -19.21 -14.27
N GLY A 204 -10.09 -18.56 -13.34
CA GLY A 204 -8.75 -18.92 -12.90
C GLY A 204 -7.68 -17.98 -13.47
N SER A 205 -6.42 -18.39 -13.34
CA SER A 205 -5.26 -17.60 -13.74
C SER A 205 -4.60 -18.19 -14.98
N TYR A 206 -4.07 -17.36 -15.87
CA TYR A 206 -3.48 -17.75 -17.15
C TYR A 206 -2.18 -16.98 -17.36
N VAL A 207 -1.16 -17.59 -17.95
CA VAL A 207 0.04 -16.86 -18.40
C VAL A 207 -0.40 -15.82 -19.43
N ALA A 208 0.07 -14.59 -19.29
CA ALA A 208 -0.32 -13.51 -20.19
C ALA A 208 0.11 -13.80 -21.63
N GLU A 209 -0.82 -13.67 -22.57
CA GLU A 209 -0.50 -13.56 -24.00
C GLU A 209 -0.17 -12.10 -24.28
N ILE A 210 1.11 -11.81 -24.50
CA ILE A 210 1.56 -10.47 -24.86
C ILE A 210 1.41 -10.36 -26.37
N SER A 211 0.47 -9.53 -26.83
CA SER A 211 0.47 -9.13 -28.24
C SER A 211 1.59 -8.11 -28.44
N ASP A 212 2.64 -8.50 -29.16
CA ASP A 212 3.71 -7.58 -29.58
C ASP A 212 3.16 -6.36 -30.32
N GLU A 213 2.01 -6.52 -30.99
CA GLU A 213 1.29 -5.41 -31.64
C GLU A 213 0.69 -4.45 -30.62
N GLN A 214 -0.04 -4.94 -29.62
CA GLN A 214 -0.60 -4.08 -28.57
C GLN A 214 0.51 -3.41 -27.75
N ALA A 215 1.62 -4.12 -27.49
CA ALA A 215 2.78 -3.56 -26.82
C ALA A 215 3.44 -2.43 -27.64
N ARG A 216 3.50 -2.56 -28.98
CA ARG A 216 3.95 -1.50 -29.88
C ARG A 216 2.98 -0.31 -29.86
N GLU A 217 1.69 -0.53 -30.00
CA GLU A 217 0.67 0.53 -29.99
C GLU A 217 0.70 1.34 -28.68
N VAL A 218 0.79 0.66 -27.54
CA VAL A 218 0.89 1.33 -26.23
C VAL A 218 2.22 2.09 -26.09
N ARG A 219 3.31 1.56 -26.66
CA ARG A 219 4.59 2.28 -26.72
C ARG A 219 4.50 3.55 -27.56
N ASP A 220 3.80 3.52 -28.68
CA ASP A 220 3.61 4.70 -29.52
C ASP A 220 2.87 5.81 -28.75
N ILE A 221 1.83 5.43 -28.01
CA ILE A 221 1.14 6.37 -27.10
C ILE A 221 2.07 6.89 -26.01
N ARG A 222 2.88 6.02 -25.39
CA ARG A 222 3.86 6.42 -24.37
C ARG A 222 4.82 7.48 -24.88
N VAL A 223 5.37 7.30 -26.09
CA VAL A 223 6.28 8.26 -26.75
C VAL A 223 5.62 9.63 -26.85
N LEU A 224 4.39 9.70 -27.36
CA LEU A 224 3.67 10.97 -27.52
C LEU A 224 3.43 11.69 -26.18
N LEU A 225 3.08 10.93 -25.13
CA LEU A 225 2.80 11.50 -23.81
C LEU A 225 4.07 11.98 -23.11
N GLU A 226 5.13 11.17 -23.11
CA GLU A 226 6.40 11.52 -22.45
C GLU A 226 7.12 12.66 -23.16
N GLU A 227 7.08 12.71 -24.49
CA GLU A 227 7.64 13.82 -25.27
C GLU A 227 6.97 15.15 -24.89
N TYR A 228 5.64 15.17 -24.85
CA TYR A 228 4.87 16.34 -24.42
C TYR A 228 5.15 16.68 -22.94
N ALA A 229 5.20 15.67 -22.07
CA ALA A 229 5.46 15.85 -20.65
C ALA A 229 6.82 16.52 -20.41
N ALA A 230 7.87 15.99 -21.05
CA ALA A 230 9.25 16.44 -20.89
C ALA A 230 9.44 17.88 -21.35
N ARG A 231 8.87 18.23 -22.51
CA ARG A 231 8.87 19.62 -23.03
C ARG A 231 8.27 20.60 -22.02
N GLY A 232 7.11 20.24 -21.46
CA GLY A 232 6.43 21.06 -20.47
C GLY A 232 7.17 21.12 -19.13
N ALA A 233 7.80 20.01 -18.73
CA ALA A 233 8.51 19.89 -17.46
C ALA A 233 9.82 20.68 -17.47
N ALA A 234 10.60 20.64 -18.57
CA ALA A 234 11.88 21.33 -18.69
C ALA A 234 11.80 22.83 -18.35
N VAL A 235 10.71 23.51 -18.74
CA VAL A 235 10.51 24.94 -18.46
C VAL A 235 9.88 25.25 -17.10
N ARG A 236 9.40 24.24 -16.36
CA ARG A 236 8.63 24.42 -15.10
C ARG A 236 9.31 23.78 -13.89
N ILE A 237 10.21 22.84 -14.13
CA ILE A 237 10.75 21.98 -13.09
C ILE A 237 11.47 22.79 -12.02
N GLN A 238 11.19 22.45 -10.76
CA GLN A 238 11.82 23.08 -9.61
C GLN A 238 12.96 22.21 -9.07
N PRO A 239 13.95 22.80 -8.38
CA PRO A 239 15.06 22.05 -7.78
C PRO A 239 14.58 20.89 -6.88
N GLU A 240 13.47 21.08 -6.17
CA GLU A 240 12.82 20.06 -5.34
C GLU A 240 12.44 18.83 -6.17
N THR A 241 11.77 19.05 -7.29
CA THR A 241 11.34 17.98 -8.20
C THR A 241 12.53 17.27 -8.84
N LEU A 242 13.59 17.98 -9.21
CA LEU A 242 14.82 17.37 -9.72
C LEU A 242 15.47 16.43 -8.68
N ARG A 243 15.48 16.82 -7.40
CA ARG A 243 15.96 15.95 -6.30
C ARG A 243 15.10 14.70 -6.15
N GLU A 244 13.79 14.83 -6.27
CA GLU A 244 12.88 13.68 -6.22
C GLU A 244 13.06 12.73 -7.40
N LEU A 245 13.18 13.25 -8.63
CA LEU A 245 13.49 12.44 -9.81
C LEU A 245 14.81 11.69 -9.64
N SER A 246 15.84 12.36 -9.12
CA SER A 246 17.13 11.73 -8.83
C SER A 246 17.00 10.61 -7.78
N ALA A 247 16.12 10.77 -6.79
CA ALA A 247 15.83 9.73 -5.80
C ALA A 247 15.12 8.52 -6.44
N ASP A 248 14.20 8.76 -7.37
CA ASP A 248 13.53 7.71 -8.15
C ASP A 248 14.56 6.91 -8.98
N VAL A 249 15.54 7.57 -9.62
CA VAL A 249 16.66 6.89 -10.33
C VAL A 249 17.53 6.06 -9.39
N LEU A 250 17.82 6.56 -8.19
CA LEU A 250 18.57 5.79 -7.19
C LEU A 250 17.78 4.56 -6.70
N ALA A 251 16.45 4.63 -6.65
CA ALA A 251 15.60 3.48 -6.33
C ALA A 251 15.65 2.44 -7.45
N MET A 252 15.54 2.84 -8.72
CA MET A 252 15.71 1.95 -9.88
C MET A 252 17.07 1.23 -9.84
N ARG A 253 18.16 1.96 -9.58
CA ARG A 253 19.51 1.38 -9.48
C ARG A 253 19.66 0.36 -8.35
N ARG A 254 19.01 0.59 -7.20
CA ARG A 254 18.99 -0.37 -6.09
C ARG A 254 18.26 -1.64 -6.50
N ALA A 255 17.04 -1.48 -7.02
CA ALA A 255 16.22 -2.58 -7.49
C ALA A 255 16.91 -3.42 -8.59
N ALA A 256 17.57 -2.78 -9.56
CA ALA A 256 18.34 -3.45 -10.60
C ALA A 256 19.49 -4.31 -10.03
N ARG A 257 20.22 -3.79 -9.03
CA ARG A 257 21.29 -4.56 -8.36
C ARG A 257 20.76 -5.74 -7.56
N ASP A 258 19.61 -5.56 -6.93
CA ASP A 258 18.98 -6.59 -6.08
C ASP A 258 18.19 -7.62 -6.92
N GLY A 259 18.07 -7.42 -8.24
CA GLY A 259 17.28 -8.26 -9.14
C GLY A 259 15.77 -8.13 -8.96
N ASP A 260 15.31 -7.08 -8.25
CA ASP A 260 13.91 -6.84 -7.94
C ASP A 260 13.25 -6.02 -9.07
N ILE A 261 12.77 -6.73 -10.09
CA ILE A 261 12.14 -6.11 -11.26
C ILE A 261 10.83 -5.41 -10.88
N GLY A 262 10.12 -5.89 -9.86
CA GLY A 262 8.92 -5.22 -9.36
C GLY A 262 9.25 -3.85 -8.78
N ALA A 263 10.24 -3.79 -7.89
CA ALA A 263 10.68 -2.51 -7.31
C ALA A 263 11.29 -1.56 -8.36
N PHE A 264 11.97 -2.10 -9.38
CA PHE A 264 12.48 -1.30 -10.50
C PHE A 264 11.33 -0.63 -11.24
N ARG A 265 10.28 -1.40 -11.58
CA ARG A 265 9.10 -0.91 -12.29
C ARG A 265 8.37 0.18 -11.53
N ASP A 266 8.18 -0.03 -10.23
CA ASP A 266 7.50 0.96 -9.40
C ASP A 266 8.26 2.29 -9.37
N ALA A 267 9.59 2.24 -9.28
CA ALA A 267 10.45 3.42 -9.33
C ALA A 267 10.45 4.10 -10.72
N ASP A 268 10.51 3.33 -11.80
CA ASP A 268 10.44 3.82 -13.19
C ASP A 268 9.10 4.54 -13.46
N LEU A 269 7.97 3.91 -13.10
CA LEU A 269 6.64 4.52 -13.25
C LEU A 269 6.47 5.75 -12.36
N ALA A 270 7.05 5.75 -11.15
CA ALA A 270 7.04 6.93 -10.27
C ALA A 270 7.78 8.12 -10.89
N PHE A 271 8.95 7.87 -11.49
CA PHE A 271 9.74 8.87 -12.21
C PHE A 271 8.90 9.53 -13.33
N HIS A 272 8.36 8.72 -14.25
CA HIS A 272 7.60 9.23 -15.41
C HIS A 272 6.31 9.94 -14.98
N ARG A 273 5.63 9.42 -13.96
CA ARG A 273 4.44 10.06 -13.39
C ARG A 273 4.74 11.45 -12.82
N ARG A 274 5.91 11.64 -12.21
CA ARG A 274 6.36 12.93 -11.68
C ARG A 274 6.62 13.93 -12.81
N VAL A 275 7.29 13.51 -13.88
CA VAL A 275 7.48 14.35 -15.09
C VAL A 275 6.14 14.77 -15.68
N CYS A 276 5.19 13.83 -15.80
CA CYS A 276 3.83 14.13 -16.25
C CYS A 276 3.10 15.13 -15.34
N ALA A 277 3.32 15.08 -14.02
CA ALA A 277 2.73 16.02 -13.08
C ALA A 277 3.31 17.44 -13.21
N THR A 278 4.58 17.56 -13.60
CA THR A 278 5.31 18.82 -13.72
C THR A 278 5.09 19.54 -15.05
N CYS A 279 4.56 18.85 -16.08
CA CYS A 279 4.45 19.40 -17.43
C CYS A 279 3.51 20.61 -17.59
N GLY A 280 2.69 20.92 -16.57
CA GLY A 280 1.73 22.02 -16.59
C GLY A 280 0.37 21.67 -17.22
N ASN A 281 0.15 20.40 -17.61
CA ASN A 281 -1.14 19.92 -18.11
C ASN A 281 -1.70 18.81 -17.18
N SER A 282 -2.66 19.18 -16.34
CA SER A 282 -3.26 18.24 -15.38
C SER A 282 -4.03 17.09 -16.03
N PHE A 283 -4.46 17.23 -17.29
CA PHE A 283 -5.14 16.17 -18.03
C PHE A 283 -4.16 15.07 -18.47
N LEU A 284 -2.90 15.44 -18.77
CA LEU A 284 -1.87 14.48 -19.16
C LEU A 284 -1.61 13.44 -18.06
N LEU A 285 -1.49 13.89 -16.80
CA LEU A 285 -1.33 12.97 -15.66
C LEU A 285 -2.52 12.02 -15.50
N ARG A 286 -3.75 12.47 -15.81
CA ARG A 286 -4.93 11.59 -15.78
C ARG A 286 -4.86 10.54 -16.88
N LEU A 287 -4.49 10.94 -18.10
CA LEU A 287 -4.33 10.01 -19.21
C LEU A 287 -3.21 9.01 -18.96
N TRP A 288 -2.09 9.46 -18.41
CA TRP A 288 -0.98 8.60 -17.98
C TRP A 288 -1.46 7.50 -17.02
N ARG A 289 -2.21 7.87 -15.97
CA ARG A 289 -2.76 6.91 -14.99
C ARG A 289 -3.69 5.87 -15.63
N THR A 290 -4.37 6.22 -16.72
CA THR A 290 -5.22 5.27 -17.46
C THR A 290 -4.41 4.24 -18.23
N ILE A 291 -3.27 4.62 -18.81
CA ILE A 291 -2.44 3.71 -19.60
C ILE A 291 -1.40 2.94 -18.76
N GLU A 292 -1.13 3.40 -17.54
CA GLU A 292 -0.08 2.86 -16.66
C GLU A 292 -0.22 1.35 -16.43
N SER A 293 -1.46 0.86 -16.21
CA SER A 293 -1.71 -0.57 -16.06
C SER A 293 -1.42 -1.38 -17.34
N ASN A 294 -1.53 -0.76 -18.51
CA ASN A 294 -1.22 -1.40 -19.80
C ASN A 294 0.28 -1.38 -20.08
N LEU A 295 1.01 -0.32 -19.66
CA LEU A 295 2.48 -0.32 -19.69
C LEU A 295 3.04 -1.49 -18.89
N TRP A 296 2.35 -1.80 -17.80
CA TRP A 296 2.65 -2.92 -16.93
C TRP A 296 2.26 -4.29 -17.55
N SER A 297 1.00 -4.48 -17.93
CA SER A 297 0.50 -5.79 -18.38
C SER A 297 1.06 -6.24 -19.73
N LEU A 298 1.43 -5.29 -20.60
CA LEU A 298 2.03 -5.56 -21.91
C LEU A 298 3.56 -5.53 -21.88
N HIS A 299 4.17 -5.48 -20.70
CA HIS A 299 5.62 -5.47 -20.51
C HIS A 299 6.36 -4.37 -21.31
N VAL A 300 5.70 -3.24 -21.54
CA VAL A 300 6.34 -2.06 -22.14
C VAL A 300 7.37 -1.47 -21.18
N VAL A 301 7.11 -1.58 -19.87
CA VAL A 301 8.03 -1.21 -18.78
C VAL A 301 8.34 -2.46 -17.95
N GLY A 302 9.62 -2.68 -17.64
CA GLY A 302 10.03 -3.74 -16.74
C GLY A 302 9.75 -5.15 -17.25
N ASN A 303 9.91 -5.38 -18.55
CA ASN A 303 9.72 -6.69 -19.18
C ASN A 303 10.58 -7.76 -18.47
N PRO A 304 9.98 -8.76 -17.81
CA PRO A 304 10.71 -9.83 -17.14
C PRO A 304 11.60 -10.67 -18.08
N LEU A 305 11.29 -10.65 -19.38
CA LEU A 305 12.03 -11.30 -20.47
C LEU A 305 13.13 -10.40 -21.08
N TYR A 306 13.32 -9.18 -20.57
CA TYR A 306 14.39 -8.31 -21.02
C TYR A 306 15.75 -8.97 -20.76
N ASP A 307 16.52 -9.14 -21.82
CA ASP A 307 17.83 -9.78 -21.85
C ASP A 307 18.99 -8.76 -21.73
N GLY A 308 18.68 -7.47 -21.62
CA GLY A 308 19.65 -6.40 -21.43
C GLY A 308 19.95 -6.09 -19.96
N ASP A 309 20.82 -5.10 -19.75
CA ASP A 309 21.28 -4.71 -18.41
C ASP A 309 20.34 -3.68 -17.76
N TRP A 310 19.62 -4.12 -16.73
CA TRP A 310 18.77 -3.27 -15.88
C TRP A 310 19.53 -2.12 -15.21
N SER A 311 20.80 -2.33 -14.85
CA SER A 311 21.62 -1.28 -14.24
C SER A 311 21.98 -0.20 -15.26
N ALA A 312 22.28 -0.60 -16.50
CA ALA A 312 22.46 0.35 -17.60
C ALA A 312 21.16 1.11 -17.90
N MET A 313 20.01 0.43 -17.91
CA MET A 313 18.69 1.07 -18.10
C MET A 313 18.41 2.11 -17.02
N ALA A 314 18.70 1.79 -15.75
CA ALA A 314 18.60 2.77 -14.66
C ALA A 314 19.53 3.96 -14.89
N GLY A 315 20.76 3.71 -15.35
CA GLY A 315 21.75 4.75 -15.65
C GLY A 315 21.30 5.73 -16.75
N HIS A 316 20.53 5.29 -17.75
CA HIS A 316 20.01 6.19 -18.78
C HIS A 316 19.02 7.23 -18.24
N HIS A 317 18.41 6.99 -17.07
CA HIS A 317 17.51 7.98 -16.48
C HIS A 317 18.27 9.19 -15.91
N ASP A 318 19.56 9.08 -15.60
CA ASP A 318 20.37 10.24 -15.21
C ASP A 318 20.48 11.26 -16.37
N ASP A 319 20.58 10.78 -17.61
CA ASP A 319 20.60 11.64 -18.79
C ASP A 319 19.26 12.38 -18.97
N LEU A 320 18.14 11.73 -18.64
CA LEU A 320 16.82 12.36 -18.64
C LEU A 320 16.70 13.46 -17.58
N VAL A 321 17.22 13.21 -16.37
CA VAL A 321 17.28 14.22 -15.31
C VAL A 321 18.15 15.40 -15.74
N ALA A 322 19.32 15.12 -16.34
CA ALA A 322 20.23 16.16 -16.83
C ALA A 322 19.57 17.03 -17.93
N ALA A 323 18.83 16.42 -18.84
CA ALA A 323 18.10 17.16 -19.87
C ALA A 323 16.99 18.04 -19.30
N LEU A 324 16.21 17.55 -18.33
CA LEU A 324 15.23 18.39 -17.62
C LEU A 324 15.92 19.54 -16.87
N ALA A 325 17.06 19.28 -16.23
CA ALA A 325 17.82 20.28 -15.49
C ALA A 325 18.45 21.36 -16.39
N SER A 326 18.71 21.05 -17.67
CA SER A 326 19.23 22.02 -18.64
C SER A 326 18.23 23.14 -18.97
N GLY A 327 16.94 22.89 -18.75
CA GLY A 327 15.86 23.80 -19.13
C GLY A 327 15.55 23.83 -20.64
N ASP A 328 16.23 23.01 -21.45
CA ASP A 328 16.00 22.88 -22.89
C ASP A 328 14.78 21.97 -23.18
N PRO A 329 13.66 22.52 -23.67
CA PRO A 329 12.44 21.74 -23.89
C PRO A 329 12.55 20.78 -25.08
N ASP A 330 13.33 21.13 -26.11
CA ASP A 330 13.50 20.31 -27.31
C ASP A 330 14.41 19.12 -27.01
N GLU A 331 15.51 19.36 -26.29
CA GLU A 331 16.41 18.28 -25.89
C GLU A 331 15.74 17.31 -24.92
N ALA A 332 14.99 17.83 -23.92
CA ALA A 332 14.22 16.99 -23.02
C ALA A 332 13.19 16.14 -23.77
N ALA A 333 12.41 16.74 -24.68
CA ALA A 333 11.44 16.02 -25.50
C ALA A 333 12.09 14.91 -26.32
N ARG A 334 13.21 15.22 -26.99
CA ARG A 334 13.95 14.26 -27.83
C ARG A 334 14.46 13.06 -27.03
N LEU A 335 15.06 13.28 -25.86
CA LEU A 335 15.59 12.19 -25.04
C LEU A 335 14.49 11.33 -24.41
N PHE A 336 13.40 11.93 -23.94
CA PHE A 336 12.25 11.17 -23.43
C PHE A 336 11.59 10.33 -24.53
N ALA A 337 11.42 10.89 -25.74
CA ALA A 337 10.90 10.13 -26.87
C ALA A 337 11.81 8.92 -27.23
N ALA A 338 13.12 9.13 -27.29
CA ALA A 338 14.09 8.05 -27.52
C ALA A 338 14.06 6.99 -26.40
N HIS A 339 13.96 7.42 -25.15
CA HIS A 339 13.79 6.53 -24.00
C HIS A 339 12.52 5.68 -24.12
N ALA A 340 11.36 6.30 -24.39
CA ALA A 340 10.08 5.61 -24.52
C ALA A 340 10.04 4.60 -25.69
N ARG A 341 10.77 4.86 -26.78
CA ARG A 341 10.93 3.88 -27.89
C ARG A 341 11.79 2.67 -27.51
N GLY A 342 12.59 2.78 -26.44
CA GLY A 342 13.60 1.79 -26.04
C GLY A 342 14.99 2.05 -26.66
N GLU A 343 15.20 3.20 -27.29
CA GLU A 343 16.45 3.57 -27.97
C GLU A 343 17.54 4.03 -26.99
N ALA A 344 17.19 4.39 -25.75
CA ALA A 344 18.14 4.76 -24.71
C ALA A 344 19.18 3.64 -24.42
N SER A 345 18.81 2.38 -24.64
CA SER A 345 19.74 1.24 -24.52
C SER A 345 20.82 1.18 -25.62
N ARG A 346 20.70 1.96 -26.70
CA ARG A 346 21.55 1.90 -27.90
C ARG A 346 22.47 3.11 -28.09
N THR A 347 22.33 4.17 -27.29
CA THR A 347 22.94 5.49 -27.57
C THR A 347 24.27 5.77 -26.88
N ARG A 348 24.90 4.79 -26.22
CA ARG A 348 26.30 4.96 -25.80
C ARG A 348 27.23 4.36 -26.86
N PRO A 349 27.81 5.15 -27.79
CA PRO A 349 28.95 4.65 -28.55
C PRO A 349 30.01 4.24 -27.53
N ALA A 350 30.55 3.03 -27.68
CA ALA A 350 31.68 2.57 -26.90
C ALA A 350 32.74 3.67 -26.93
N ARG A 351 33.05 4.26 -25.76
CA ARG A 351 34.26 5.07 -25.61
C ARG A 351 35.39 4.19 -26.12
N ARG A 352 35.98 4.53 -27.28
CA ARG A 352 37.17 3.87 -27.79
C ARG A 352 38.21 3.90 -26.69
N ALA A 353 38.46 2.74 -26.07
CA ALA A 353 39.62 2.53 -25.24
C ALA A 353 40.86 2.76 -26.11
N GLY A 354 41.80 3.54 -25.56
CA GLY A 354 43.08 4.01 -26.11
C GLY A 354 43.54 3.46 -27.45
N ALA A 355 43.72 4.37 -28.42
CA ALA A 355 44.80 4.19 -29.38
C ALA A 355 46.13 4.47 -28.63
N PRO A 356 47.11 3.55 -28.65
CA PRO A 356 48.43 3.83 -28.10
C PRO A 356 49.12 4.91 -28.96
N PRO A 357 50.02 5.72 -28.37
CA PRO A 357 50.77 6.71 -29.13
C PRO A 357 51.62 6.00 -30.18
N GLN A 358 51.52 6.45 -31.43
CA GLN A 358 52.40 6.01 -32.51
C GLN A 358 53.82 6.46 -32.15
N ALA A 359 54.73 5.50 -32.01
CA ALA A 359 56.14 5.79 -31.93
C ALA A 359 56.59 6.29 -33.30
N ASP A 360 57.01 7.55 -33.36
CA ASP A 360 57.74 8.10 -34.49
C ASP A 360 59.02 7.29 -34.68
N GLY A 361 59.03 6.49 -35.74
CA GLY A 361 60.22 5.84 -36.26
C GLY A 361 61.13 6.90 -36.87
N ALA A 362 62.27 7.11 -36.21
CA ALA A 362 63.40 7.85 -36.72
C ALA A 362 63.75 7.45 -38.18
N ARG A 363 63.92 8.45 -39.04
CA ARG A 363 64.78 8.35 -40.21
C ARG A 363 66.04 9.17 -39.94
N SER A 364 67.16 8.51 -40.26
CA SER A 364 68.54 8.98 -40.37
C SER A 364 69.37 9.00 -39.09
#